data_AF-A0A957WCM6-F1
#
_entry.id   AF-A0A957WCM6-F1
#
_cell.length_a   1.000
_cell.length_b   1.000
_cell.length_c   1.000
_cell.angle_alpha   90.00
_cell.angle_beta   90.00
_cell.angle_gamma   90.00
#
_symmetry.space_group_name_H-M   'P 1'
#
loop_
_entity.id
_entity.type
_entity.pdbx_description
1 polymer ?
#
loop_
_entity_poly.entity_id
_entity_poly.type
_entity_poly.pdbx_seq_one_letter_code
_entity_poly.pdbx_strand_id
1 'polypeptide(L)'
;MENEEKIQIEVYSEHNRGVELIAAERQRQIDKEGYTALHDDYWQDEELAMAAVFYAAPEKYGEMLAFWPWVDRYNKKRKHNRLRQLAIAGALIAAEIDRLQRQTVTDEDQI
;
A
#
# COMPACT_ATOMS: atom_id res chain seq x y z
N MET A 1 -25.79 35.44 5.01
CA MET A 1 -24.71 35.76 4.05
C MET A 1 -23.74 36.65 4.82
N GLU A 2 -22.64 36.23 5.42
CA GLU A 2 -21.56 35.35 4.92
C GLU A 2 -20.78 34.67 6.08
N ASN A 3 -21.30 34.70 7.32
CA ASN A 3 -20.45 34.44 8.50
C ASN A 3 -20.72 33.15 9.29
N GLU A 4 -21.77 32.39 8.97
CA GLU A 4 -22.04 31.10 9.64
C GLU A 4 -21.57 29.91 8.80
N GLU A 5 -21.60 29.99 7.46
CA GLU A 5 -20.97 29.01 6.56
C GLU A 5 -19.42 29.07 6.58
N LYS A 6 -18.85 30.19 7.03
CA LYS A 6 -17.40 30.38 7.13
C LYS A 6 -16.77 29.75 8.38
N ILE A 7 -17.59 29.40 9.39
CA ILE A 7 -17.11 28.91 10.70
C ILE A 7 -17.01 27.37 10.74
N GLN A 8 -17.64 26.64 9.81
CA GLN A 8 -17.44 25.18 9.71
C GLN A 8 -16.25 24.75 8.84
N ILE A 9 -15.61 25.70 8.14
CA ILE A 9 -14.58 25.40 7.14
C ILE A 9 -13.15 25.54 7.70
N GLU A 10 -12.99 26.02 8.93
CA GLU A 10 -11.68 26.19 9.55
C GLU A 10 -11.44 25.14 10.66
N VAL A 11 -10.45 24.29 10.39
CA VAL A 11 -9.58 23.62 11.37
C VAL A 11 -10.15 22.35 12.02
N TYR A 12 -9.91 21.18 11.41
CA TYR A 12 -9.38 19.93 12.03
C TYR A 12 -9.35 18.78 10.99
N SER A 13 -8.53 18.89 9.95
CA SER A 13 -8.03 17.71 9.22
C SER A 13 -6.61 17.41 9.68
N GLU A 14 -6.44 17.23 10.99
CA GLU A 14 -5.13 17.04 11.62
C GLU A 14 -4.65 15.59 11.59
N HIS A 15 -5.35 14.67 10.91
CA HIS A 15 -4.90 13.31 10.70
C HIS A 15 -5.44 12.80 9.35
N ASN A 16 -4.56 12.62 8.35
CA ASN A 16 -4.92 11.78 7.19
C ASN A 16 -5.38 10.43 7.75
N ARG A 17 -6.61 10.05 7.44
CA ARG A 17 -7.18 8.78 7.90
C ARG A 17 -6.32 7.63 7.38
N GLY A 18 -6.29 6.50 8.09
CA GLY A 18 -5.47 5.35 7.68
C GLY A 18 -5.70 4.95 6.21
N VAL A 19 -6.95 5.00 5.75
CA VAL A 19 -7.31 4.74 4.34
C VAL A 19 -6.72 5.76 3.36
N GLU A 20 -6.69 7.04 3.72
CA GLU A 20 -6.13 8.11 2.88
C GLU A 20 -4.61 7.97 2.77
N LEU A 21 -3.94 7.55 3.85
CA LEU A 21 -2.51 7.25 3.82
C LEU A 21 -2.17 6.08 2.89
N ILE A 22 -2.98 5.03 2.91
CA ILE A 22 -2.83 3.87 2.02
C ILE A 22 -3.03 4.29 0.56
N ALA A 23 -4.10 5.03 0.27
CA ALA A 23 -4.39 5.52 -1.09
C ALA A 23 -3.28 6.44 -1.61
N ALA A 24 -2.80 7.38 -0.79
CA ALA A 24 -1.71 8.28 -1.15
C ALA A 24 -0.40 7.52 -1.39
N GLU A 25 -0.11 6.49 -0.60
CA GLU A 25 1.07 5.65 -0.80
C GLU A 25 0.97 4.81 -2.08
N ARG A 26 -0.21 4.25 -2.37
CA ARG A 26 -0.43 3.52 -3.63
C ARG A 26 -0.20 4.42 -4.84
N GLN A 27 -0.76 5.64 -4.82
CA GLN A 27 -0.53 6.61 -5.90
C GLN A 27 0.95 6.96 -6.04
N ARG A 28 1.66 7.18 -4.93
CA ARG A 28 3.11 7.43 -4.96
C ARG A 28 3.89 6.25 -5.56
N GLN A 29 3.58 5.01 -5.19
CA GLN A 29 4.26 3.83 -5.74
C GLN A 29 4.14 3.79 -7.27
N ILE A 30 2.96 4.11 -7.80
CA ILE A 30 2.73 4.25 -9.25
C ILE A 30 3.59 5.40 -9.81
N ASP A 31 3.46 6.60 -9.25
CA ASP A 31 4.07 7.82 -9.82
C ASP A 31 5.60 7.89 -9.69
N LYS A 32 6.16 7.32 -8.62
CA LYS A 32 7.58 7.47 -8.27
C LYS A 32 8.40 6.21 -8.45
N GLU A 33 7.80 5.04 -8.27
CA GLU A 33 8.50 3.75 -8.37
C GLU A 33 8.10 2.98 -9.63
N GLY A 34 7.05 3.42 -10.35
CA GLY A 34 6.58 2.76 -11.57
C GLY A 34 5.83 1.46 -11.32
N TYR A 35 5.27 1.26 -10.13
CA TYR A 35 4.53 0.04 -9.74
C TYR A 35 3.13 0.04 -10.37
N THR A 36 3.10 -0.05 -11.70
CA THR A 36 1.89 -0.12 -12.54
C THR A 36 1.18 -1.46 -12.38
N ALA A 37 -0.05 -1.58 -12.90
CA ALA A 37 -0.77 -2.86 -12.95
C ALA A 37 0.06 -3.99 -13.59
N LEU A 38 0.79 -3.69 -14.68
CA LEU A 38 1.68 -4.65 -15.33
C LEU A 38 2.86 -5.08 -14.45
N HIS A 39 3.38 -4.16 -13.63
CA HIS A 39 4.40 -4.51 -12.65
C HIS A 39 3.82 -5.44 -11.58
N ASP A 40 2.60 -5.20 -11.13
CA ASP A 40 1.96 -6.00 -10.10
C ASP A 40 1.61 -7.40 -10.63
N ASP A 41 1.15 -7.50 -11.89
CA ASP A 41 0.82 -8.77 -12.57
C ASP A 41 2.05 -9.68 -12.81
N TYR A 42 3.26 -9.12 -12.73
CA TYR A 42 4.50 -9.88 -12.82
C TYR A 42 4.75 -10.76 -11.58
N TRP A 43 4.25 -10.35 -10.41
CA TRP A 43 4.43 -11.06 -9.15
C TRP A 43 3.28 -12.04 -8.92
N GLN A 44 3.55 -13.34 -9.01
CA GLN A 44 2.51 -14.38 -9.02
C GLN A 44 2.64 -15.38 -7.86
N ASP A 45 3.72 -15.32 -7.11
CA ASP A 45 4.04 -16.22 -5.98
C ASP A 45 3.80 -15.52 -4.64
N GLU A 46 2.71 -14.75 -4.52
CA GLU A 46 2.29 -14.00 -3.31
C GLU A 46 3.29 -12.90 -2.87
N GLU A 47 4.20 -12.44 -3.74
CA GLU A 47 5.27 -11.52 -3.32
C GLU A 47 4.75 -10.17 -2.82
N LEU A 48 3.69 -9.64 -3.41
CA LEU A 48 3.07 -8.40 -2.93
C LEU A 48 2.51 -8.56 -1.51
N ALA A 49 1.84 -9.69 -1.23
CA ALA A 49 1.31 -10.02 0.09
C ALA A 49 2.44 -10.26 1.10
N MET A 50 3.48 -11.01 0.74
CA MET A 50 4.65 -11.24 1.59
C MET A 50 5.37 -9.92 1.95
N ALA A 51 5.56 -9.04 0.97
CA ALA A 51 6.13 -7.72 1.19
C ALA A 51 5.24 -6.87 2.10
N ALA A 52 3.92 -6.95 1.94
CA ALA A 52 2.99 -6.26 2.83
C ALA A 52 3.11 -6.75 4.28
N VAL A 53 3.16 -8.07 4.51
CA VAL A 53 3.40 -8.66 5.83
C VAL A 53 4.73 -8.16 6.41
N PHE A 54 5.78 -8.12 5.60
CA PHE A 54 7.09 -7.59 6.02
C PHE A 54 6.99 -6.15 6.53
N TYR A 55 6.30 -5.26 5.82
CA TYR A 55 6.08 -3.88 6.28
C TYR A 55 5.12 -3.79 7.48
N ALA A 56 4.09 -4.65 7.53
CA ALA A 56 3.11 -4.70 8.60
C ALA A 56 3.66 -5.29 9.91
N ALA A 57 4.73 -6.09 9.87
CA ALA A 57 5.30 -6.70 11.06
C ALA A 57 5.91 -5.64 12.02
N PRO A 58 5.53 -5.64 13.31
CA PRO A 58 6.20 -4.83 14.33
C PRO A 58 7.67 -5.24 14.44
N GLU A 59 8.54 -4.29 14.78
CA GLU A 59 10.00 -4.51 14.83
C GLU A 59 10.42 -5.69 15.72
N LYS A 60 9.74 -5.86 16.87
CA LYS A 60 9.94 -6.98 17.80
C LYS A 60 9.75 -8.36 17.17
N TYR A 61 8.95 -8.45 16.11
CA TYR A 61 8.63 -9.72 15.43
C TYR A 61 9.14 -9.77 13.99
N GLY A 62 9.76 -8.69 13.49
CA GLY A 62 10.02 -8.48 12.07
C GLY A 62 11.03 -9.44 11.45
N GLU A 63 11.99 -9.94 12.23
CA GLU A 63 12.97 -10.93 11.75
C GLU A 63 12.47 -12.38 11.89
N MET A 64 11.42 -12.61 12.68
CA MET A 64 10.88 -13.94 12.96
C MET A 64 9.66 -14.28 12.08
N LEU A 65 8.85 -13.28 11.69
CA LEU A 65 7.55 -13.51 11.06
C LEU A 65 7.47 -13.21 9.56
N ALA A 66 8.47 -12.55 8.97
CA ALA A 66 8.33 -12.08 7.59
C ALA A 66 9.63 -12.15 6.80
N PHE A 67 9.60 -12.90 5.70
CA PHE A 67 10.65 -12.88 4.69
C PHE A 67 10.37 -11.75 3.70
N TRP A 68 11.40 -10.96 3.37
CA TRP A 68 11.31 -9.97 2.30
C TRP A 68 11.50 -10.70 0.96
N PRO A 69 10.54 -10.65 0.03
CA PRO A 69 10.52 -11.55 -1.14
C PRO A 69 11.48 -11.13 -2.26
N TRP A 70 12.02 -9.92 -2.20
CA TRP A 70 12.92 -9.38 -3.22
C TRP A 70 14.33 -9.18 -2.69
N VAL A 71 15.25 -8.81 -3.57
CA VAL A 71 16.64 -8.51 -3.17
C VAL A 71 16.70 -7.38 -2.12
N ASP A 72 17.54 -7.58 -1.09
CA ASP A 72 17.64 -6.72 0.10
C ASP A 72 17.88 -5.23 -0.19
N ARG A 73 18.54 -4.90 -1.31
CA ARG A 73 18.79 -3.50 -1.69
C ARG A 73 17.50 -2.68 -1.88
N TYR A 74 16.37 -3.35 -2.18
CA TYR A 74 15.06 -2.71 -2.31
C TYR A 74 14.29 -2.66 -0.99
N ASN A 75 14.79 -3.32 0.06
CA ASN A 75 14.22 -3.24 1.39
C ASN A 75 14.51 -1.87 2.03
N LYS A 76 13.47 -1.04 2.15
CA LYS A 76 13.55 0.30 2.74
C LYS A 76 12.83 0.39 4.10
N LYS A 77 12.34 -0.73 4.68
CA LYS A 77 11.52 -0.71 5.91
C LYS A 77 12.14 0.10 7.05
N ARG A 78 13.43 -0.15 7.34
CA ARG A 78 14.18 0.54 8.42
C ARG A 78 14.38 2.04 8.16
N LYS A 79 14.12 2.54 6.94
CA LYS A 79 14.21 3.97 6.59
C LYS A 79 12.89 4.72 6.83
N HIS A 80 11.83 4.04 7.25
CA HIS A 80 10.50 4.60 7.36
C HIS A 80 9.96 4.51 8.79
N ASN A 81 9.25 5.55 9.22
CA ASN A 81 8.53 5.53 10.49
C ASN A 81 7.34 4.53 10.44
N ARG A 82 6.74 4.26 11.60
CA ARG A 82 5.74 3.20 11.70
C ARG A 82 4.47 3.46 10.88
N LEU A 83 3.98 4.71 10.87
CA LEU A 83 2.83 5.09 10.04
C LEU A 83 3.11 4.84 8.56
N ARG A 84 4.30 5.21 8.10
CA ARG A 84 4.69 5.02 6.71
C ARG A 84 4.87 3.54 6.35
N GLN A 85 5.41 2.72 7.24
CA GLN A 85 5.48 1.28 7.02
C GLN A 85 4.09 0.67 6.84
N LEU A 86 3.11 1.05 7.67
CA LEU A 86 1.73 0.57 7.57
C LEU A 86 1.03 1.06 6.30
N ALA A 87 1.26 2.30 5.89
CA ALA A 87 0.75 2.81 4.62
C ALA A 87 1.31 2.03 3.42
N ILE A 88 2.61 1.71 3.42
CA ILE A 88 3.24 0.88 2.38
C ILE A 88 2.64 -0.53 2.39
N ALA A 89 2.45 -1.13 3.57
CA ALA A 89 1.83 -2.44 3.67
C ALA A 89 0.41 -2.46 3.08
N GLY A 90 -0.43 -1.48 3.43
CA GLY A 90 -1.78 -1.38 2.87
C GLY A 90 -1.79 -1.12 1.36
N ALA A 91 -0.85 -0.32 0.86
CA ALA A 91 -0.72 -0.06 -0.58
C ALA A 91 -0.33 -1.33 -1.36
N LEU A 92 0.55 -2.17 -0.81
CA LEU A 92 0.92 -3.46 -1.38
C LEU A 92 -0.26 -4.45 -1.36
N ILE A 93 -1.07 -4.46 -0.29
CA ILE A 93 -2.31 -5.27 -0.24
C ILE A 93 -3.31 -4.81 -1.31
N ALA A 94 -3.49 -3.50 -1.47
CA ALA A 94 -4.35 -2.97 -2.53
C ALA A 94 -3.88 -3.43 -3.92
N ALA A 95 -2.57 -3.37 -4.18
CA ALA A 95 -1.99 -3.85 -5.43
C ALA A 95 -2.26 -5.35 -5.68
N GLU A 96 -2.13 -6.19 -4.64
CA GLU A 96 -2.40 -7.64 -4.73
C GLU A 96 -3.89 -7.93 -4.97
N ILE A 97 -4.79 -7.21 -4.29
CA ILE A 97 -6.24 -7.33 -4.54
C ILE A 97 -6.56 -6.97 -5.98
N ASP A 98 -6.03 -5.85 -6.48
CA ASP A 98 -6.26 -5.42 -7.86
C ASP A 98 -5.72 -6.46 -8.87
N ARG A 99 -4.57 -7.08 -8.57
CA ARG A 99 -3.97 -8.16 -9.37
C ARG A 99 -4.88 -9.37 -9.46
N LEU A 100 -5.36 -9.86 -8.32
CA LEU A 100 -6.27 -11.00 -8.25
C LEU A 100 -7.60 -10.72 -8.96
N GLN A 101 -8.16 -9.51 -8.80
CA GLN A 101 -9.37 -9.09 -9.51
C GLN A 101 -9.19 -9.12 -11.03
N ARG A 102 -8.03 -8.69 -11.55
CA ARG A 102 -7.73 -8.77 -12.99
C ARG A 102 -7.70 -10.21 -13.50
N GLN A 103 -7.14 -11.14 -12.71
CA GLN A 103 -7.11 -12.56 -13.08
C GLN A 103 -8.51 -13.18 -13.13
N THR A 104 -9.40 -12.82 -12.20
CA THR A 104 -10.77 -13.34 -12.21
C THR A 104 -11.58 -12.90 -13.42
N VAL A 105 -11.37 -11.69 -13.94
CA VAL A 105 -12.05 -11.20 -15.14
C VAL A 105 -11.59 -11.98 -16.39
N THR A 106 -10.30 -12.30 -16.48
CA THR A 106 -9.78 -13.08 -17.62
C THR A 106 -10.27 -14.52 -17.69
N ASP A 107 -10.66 -15.11 -16.57
CA ASP A 107 -11.16 -16.49 -16.51
C ASP A 107 -12.65 -16.59 -16.88
N GLU A 108 -13.45 -15.57 -16.59
CA GLU A 108 -14.89 -15.52 -16.96
C GLU A 108 -15.11 -15.23 -18.45
N ASP A 109 -14.20 -14.49 -19.10
CA ASP A 109 -14.26 -14.19 -20.55
C ASP A 109 -13.78 -15.36 -21.45
N GLN A 110 -13.28 -16.46 -20.87
CA GLN A 110 -12.77 -17.64 -21.60
C GLN A 110 -13.72 -18.86 -21.56
N ILE A 111 -14.93 -18.72 -21.02
CA ILE A 111 -15.99 -19.77 -20.96
C ILE A 111 -17.11 -19.44 -21.93
#